data_AF-A0A812Z7A1-F1
#
_entry.id   AF-A0A812Z7A1-F1
#
_cell.length_a   1.000
_cell.length_b   1.000
_cell.length_c   1.000
_cell.angle_alpha   90.00
_cell.angle_beta   90.00
_cell.angle_gamma   90.00
#
_symmetry.space_group_name_H-M   'P 1'
#
loop_
_entity.id
_entity.type
_entity.pdbx_description
1 polymer ?
#
loop_
_entity_poly.entity_id
_entity_poly.type
_entity_poly.pdbx_seq_one_letter_code
_entity_poly.pdbx_strand_id
1 'polypeptide(L)'
;MPFTEDCKERSSTGAGFRAVSISQLRISLETLHSPVGAQAAEYQRRCESQRKLAPERIPLHHCDPKVHGRILHAYADVLFQRARVELKGGRVQCIALAQDETQVQLQHDVRKGIELIRARFVLANFEVKHFMLDVIDTGGRKDALAKCKQLQEAISRFAEGDSVLIQAFTEKLQVFCSDGEAAEPLSARFLKEAAAPNLRSVVRCTMHCAQKSLENSIHSSSVATELLNTLVYAYSSGRHGQDSDMGGLARAIRNSEKLKTCFERHVQAVNDVDKIFSKAHAMNFAPQRFNTILEMMQFVSLHAGPLISMLTEVHHADPALHNWSKKMLQALCPDNLVLCALLAELAACAAKYCHAFDAVKKSRYTSMTQTAALLLQLKQELHKLFAFQQGESMQEPLCLADRYTAGYLQSLQRSYNLLVDQAVVKNKKLVFYHPGAKNRDGLRSMVAKALGTVQAIVENYLGALDAEHGFEGLAWSLQPFDCESWERSCRDDALFPPQMM
;
A
#
# COMPACT_ATOMS: atom_id res chain seq x y z
N MET A 1 24.30 2.19 34.74
CA MET A 1 24.19 1.12 35.75
C MET A 1 24.46 -0.21 35.07
N PRO A 2 25.34 -1.07 35.62
CA PRO A 2 25.72 -2.32 34.97
C PRO A 2 24.59 -3.34 35.11
N PHE A 3 24.20 -3.95 33.99
CA PHE A 3 23.22 -5.04 33.89
C PHE A 3 23.87 -6.37 34.30
N THR A 4 24.19 -6.55 35.57
CA THR A 4 24.59 -7.85 36.11
C THR A 4 24.24 -7.85 37.59
N GLU A 5 23.59 -8.94 38.05
CA GLU A 5 23.11 -9.18 39.42
C GLU A 5 21.67 -8.73 39.69
N ASP A 6 20.70 -9.49 39.15
CA ASP A 6 19.51 -9.96 39.89
C ASP A 6 18.53 -10.71 38.97
N CYS A 7 19.03 -11.80 38.36
CA CYS A 7 18.19 -12.81 37.71
C CYS A 7 18.62 -14.21 38.17
N LYS A 8 18.71 -14.40 39.48
CA LYS A 8 18.83 -15.74 40.07
C LYS A 8 17.56 -16.04 40.88
N GLU A 9 17.09 -17.26 40.63
CA GLU A 9 16.05 -17.99 41.38
C GLU A 9 14.58 -17.71 40.99
N ARG A 10 14.18 -18.36 39.89
CA ARG A 10 12.94 -19.14 39.79
C ARG A 10 13.01 -20.08 38.58
N SER A 11 13.58 -21.27 38.74
CA SER A 11 13.27 -22.40 37.84
C SER A 11 13.57 -23.74 38.52
N SER A 12 12.54 -24.32 39.14
CA SER A 12 12.52 -25.74 39.49
C SER A 12 11.65 -26.50 38.48
N THR A 13 12.10 -26.60 37.24
CA THR A 13 11.78 -27.68 36.28
C THR A 13 12.83 -27.68 35.17
N GLY A 14 13.37 -28.86 34.86
CA GLY A 14 14.62 -29.05 34.12
C GLY A 14 14.59 -28.60 32.66
N ALA A 15 15.42 -27.59 32.36
CA ALA A 15 16.30 -27.44 31.20
C ALA A 15 16.86 -26.01 31.29
N GLY A 16 18.08 -25.87 31.81
CA GLY A 16 18.69 -24.56 32.09
C GLY A 16 18.73 -23.68 30.84
N PHE A 17 17.93 -22.62 30.84
CA PHE A 17 17.96 -21.60 29.81
C PHE A 17 19.27 -20.81 29.94
N ARG A 18 20.21 -20.97 29.00
CA ARG A 18 21.38 -20.08 28.93
C ARG A 18 20.93 -18.70 28.42
N ALA A 19 21.50 -17.64 28.99
CA ALA A 19 21.15 -16.26 28.68
C ALA A 19 21.41 -15.92 27.20
N VAL A 20 20.50 -15.16 26.58
CA VAL A 20 20.65 -14.60 25.22
C VAL A 20 21.79 -13.57 25.23
N SER A 21 22.65 -13.58 24.21
CA SER A 21 23.75 -12.61 24.15
C SER A 21 23.28 -11.21 23.75
N ILE A 22 24.02 -10.17 24.16
CA ILE A 22 23.74 -8.77 23.77
C ILE A 22 23.74 -8.62 22.23
N SER A 23 24.64 -9.32 21.54
CA SER A 23 24.68 -9.32 20.07
C SER A 23 23.41 -9.89 19.46
N GLN A 24 22.82 -10.94 20.05
CA GLN A 24 21.57 -11.52 19.59
C GLN A 24 20.37 -10.62 19.88
N LEU A 25 20.34 -9.95 21.03
CA LEU A 25 19.33 -8.92 21.32
C LEU A 25 19.38 -7.81 20.28
N ARG A 26 20.59 -7.30 19.99
CA ARG A 26 20.77 -6.24 18.99
C ARG A 26 20.36 -6.69 17.59
N ILE A 27 20.77 -7.87 17.14
CA ILE A 27 20.37 -8.43 15.84
C ILE A 27 18.85 -8.61 15.78
N SER A 28 18.22 -9.07 16.87
CA SER A 28 16.76 -9.21 16.96
C SER A 28 16.03 -7.88 16.79
N LEU A 29 16.48 -6.83 17.48
CA LEU A 29 15.91 -5.48 17.37
C LEU A 29 16.21 -4.84 16.01
N GLU A 30 17.41 -4.98 15.47
CA GLU A 30 17.76 -4.54 14.12
C GLU A 30 16.92 -5.27 13.06
N THR A 31 16.59 -6.54 13.29
CA THR A 31 15.73 -7.34 12.42
C THR A 31 14.26 -6.93 12.56
N LEU A 32 13.81 -6.57 13.77
CA LEU A 32 12.49 -6.01 14.00
C LEU A 32 12.29 -4.71 13.22
N HIS A 33 13.31 -3.85 13.22
CA HIS A 33 13.31 -2.58 12.46
C HIS A 33 13.73 -2.74 10.99
N SER A 34 14.11 -3.93 10.57
CA SER A 34 14.49 -4.22 9.20
C SER A 34 13.23 -4.33 8.33
N PRO A 35 13.23 -3.76 7.11
CA PRO A 35 12.10 -3.87 6.17
C PRO A 35 11.95 -5.27 5.56
N VAL A 36 12.55 -6.31 6.14
CA VAL A 36 12.59 -7.68 5.59
C VAL A 36 11.49 -8.54 6.23
N GLY A 37 10.59 -9.10 5.41
CA GLY A 37 9.36 -9.77 5.89
C GLY A 37 9.57 -11.08 6.67
N ALA A 38 10.62 -11.84 6.35
CA ALA A 38 10.95 -13.09 7.02
C ALA A 38 11.85 -12.85 8.26
N GLN A 39 11.36 -12.08 9.23
CA GLN A 39 12.15 -11.65 10.39
C GLN A 39 12.84 -12.80 11.14
N ALA A 40 12.18 -13.95 11.28
CA ALA A 40 12.78 -15.10 11.95
C ALA A 40 13.92 -15.74 11.13
N ALA A 41 13.76 -15.82 9.80
CA ALA A 41 14.80 -16.30 8.88
C ALA A 41 15.93 -15.27 8.71
N GLU A 42 15.60 -13.99 8.70
CA GLU A 42 16.57 -12.89 8.63
C GLU A 42 17.37 -12.79 9.94
N TYR A 43 16.72 -12.96 11.09
CA TYR A 43 17.38 -13.07 12.39
C TYR A 43 18.35 -14.25 12.38
N GLN A 44 17.89 -15.43 11.93
CA GLN A 44 18.74 -16.62 11.82
C GLN A 44 19.94 -16.36 10.90
N ARG A 45 19.69 -15.84 9.69
CA ARG A 45 20.75 -15.52 8.70
C ARG A 45 21.76 -14.53 9.26
N ARG A 46 21.31 -13.45 9.93
CA ARG A 46 22.19 -12.45 10.55
C ARG A 46 22.97 -13.04 11.71
N CYS A 47 22.34 -13.86 12.56
CA CYS A 47 23.02 -14.57 13.64
C CYS A 47 24.08 -15.52 13.10
N GLU A 48 23.77 -16.32 12.09
CA GLU A 48 24.72 -17.24 11.44
C GLU A 48 25.87 -16.48 10.78
N SER A 49 25.58 -15.37 10.10
CA SER A 49 26.60 -14.52 9.46
C SER A 49 27.53 -13.87 10.48
N GLN A 50 27.00 -13.30 11.56
CA GLN A 50 27.81 -12.70 12.63
C GLN A 50 28.59 -13.76 13.41
N ARG A 51 28.02 -14.95 13.58
CA ARG A 51 28.70 -16.05 14.24
C ARG A 51 29.91 -16.55 13.47
N LYS A 52 29.87 -16.55 12.14
CA LYS A 52 31.06 -16.87 11.31
C LYS A 52 32.23 -15.93 11.59
N LEU A 53 31.94 -14.68 11.99
CA LEU A 53 32.95 -13.66 12.30
C LEU A 53 33.38 -13.67 13.77
N ALA A 54 32.47 -13.99 14.69
CA ALA A 54 32.71 -14.01 16.13
C ALA A 54 31.93 -15.14 16.82
N PRO A 55 32.40 -16.40 16.75
CA PRO A 55 31.70 -17.59 17.24
C PRO A 55 31.37 -17.55 18.74
N GLU A 56 32.22 -16.89 19.53
CA GLU A 56 32.10 -16.71 20.97
C GLU A 56 30.97 -15.75 21.38
N ARG A 57 30.53 -14.87 20.47
CA ARG A 57 29.48 -13.86 20.74
C ARG A 57 28.06 -14.34 20.45
N ILE A 58 27.90 -15.42 19.66
CA ILE A 58 26.60 -15.94 19.22
C ILE A 58 26.61 -17.48 19.30
N PRO A 59 25.95 -18.09 20.31
CA PRO A 59 25.90 -19.55 20.44
C PRO A 59 25.09 -20.25 19.32
N LEU A 60 25.55 -21.42 18.87
CA LEU A 60 24.93 -22.22 17.77
C LEU A 60 23.44 -22.52 17.99
N HIS A 61 23.09 -22.95 19.19
CA HIS A 61 21.75 -23.41 19.57
C HIS A 61 20.74 -22.27 19.70
N HIS A 62 21.16 -21.02 19.51
CA HIS A 62 20.33 -19.82 19.67
C HIS A 62 20.23 -18.95 18.42
N CYS A 63 20.67 -19.47 17.26
CA CYS A 63 20.37 -18.89 15.95
C CYS A 63 18.97 -19.30 15.45
N ASP A 64 18.19 -20.03 16.25
CA ASP A 64 16.87 -20.55 15.90
C ASP A 64 15.83 -19.40 15.75
N PRO A 65 15.02 -19.41 14.67
CA PRO A 65 13.84 -18.55 14.48
C PRO A 65 12.94 -18.36 15.72
N LYS A 66 12.75 -19.39 16.54
CA LYS A 66 11.93 -19.35 17.77
C LYS A 66 12.54 -18.48 18.85
N VAL A 67 13.86 -18.30 18.86
CA VAL A 67 14.55 -17.42 19.83
C VAL A 67 14.26 -15.95 19.51
N HIS A 68 14.13 -15.59 18.24
CA HIS A 68 13.73 -14.23 17.83
C HIS A 68 12.40 -13.82 18.46
N GLY A 69 11.35 -14.64 18.31
CA GLY A 69 10.04 -14.36 18.90
C GLY A 69 10.09 -14.22 20.43
N ARG A 70 10.86 -15.08 21.11
CA ARG A 70 11.04 -14.99 22.57
C ARG A 70 11.76 -13.72 23.00
N ILE A 71 12.79 -13.27 22.26
CA ILE A 71 13.47 -12.00 22.52
C ILE A 71 12.50 -10.84 22.36
N LEU A 72 11.67 -10.85 21.30
CA LEU A 72 10.68 -9.80 21.06
C LEU A 72 9.63 -9.77 22.18
N HIS A 73 9.15 -10.92 22.65
CA HIS A 73 8.24 -10.99 23.80
C HIS A 73 8.90 -10.46 25.07
N ALA A 74 10.12 -10.90 25.41
CA ALA A 74 10.82 -10.40 26.60
C ALA A 74 11.13 -8.89 26.54
N TYR A 75 11.47 -8.37 25.34
CA TYR A 75 11.65 -6.94 25.12
C TYR A 75 10.33 -6.18 25.24
N ALA A 76 9.25 -6.74 24.70
CA ALA A 76 7.91 -6.21 24.87
C ALA A 76 7.52 -6.16 26.36
N ASP A 77 7.80 -7.20 27.16
CA ASP A 77 7.51 -7.23 28.60
C ASP A 77 8.17 -6.07 29.36
N VAL A 78 9.44 -5.75 29.05
CA VAL A 78 10.15 -4.61 29.66
C VAL A 78 9.54 -3.27 29.22
N LEU A 79 9.18 -3.12 27.95
CA LEU A 79 8.50 -1.93 27.45
C LEU A 79 7.09 -1.79 28.03
N PHE A 80 6.38 -2.91 28.18
CA PHE A 80 5.07 -2.98 28.83
C PHE A 80 5.19 -2.51 30.26
N GLN A 81 6.20 -2.94 31.01
CA GLN A 81 6.37 -2.51 32.39
C GLN A 81 6.46 -0.98 32.52
N ARG A 82 7.19 -0.29 31.64
CA ARG A 82 7.23 1.18 31.61
C ARG A 82 5.88 1.79 31.25
N ALA A 83 5.18 1.27 30.24
CA ALA A 83 3.87 1.76 29.83
C ALA A 83 2.79 1.51 30.91
N ARG A 84 2.86 0.39 31.63
CA ARG A 84 2.00 0.04 32.76
C ARG A 84 2.18 1.02 33.92
N VAL A 85 3.42 1.39 34.26
CA VAL A 85 3.70 2.38 35.31
C VAL A 85 3.08 3.73 34.94
N GLU A 86 3.17 4.16 33.68
CA GLU A 86 2.58 5.40 33.20
C GLU A 86 1.04 5.41 33.31
N LEU A 87 0.38 4.33 32.88
CA LEU A 87 -1.06 4.14 33.02
C LEU A 87 -1.51 4.18 34.48
N LYS A 88 -0.80 3.46 35.36
CA LYS A 88 -1.08 3.42 36.81
C LYS A 88 -0.89 4.78 37.47
N GLY A 89 0.04 5.59 36.98
CA GLY A 89 0.28 6.94 37.48
C GLY A 89 -0.87 7.92 37.22
N GLY A 90 -1.93 7.51 36.52
CA GLY A 90 -3.11 8.35 36.26
C GLY A 90 -2.84 9.54 35.33
N ARG A 91 -1.66 9.58 34.70
CA ARG A 91 -1.25 10.68 33.82
C ARG A 91 -1.84 10.59 32.42
N VAL A 92 -2.41 9.43 32.05
CA VAL A 92 -2.98 9.19 30.72
C VAL A 92 -4.36 9.83 30.61
N GLN A 93 -4.51 10.75 29.66
CA GLN A 93 -5.77 11.44 29.36
C GLN A 93 -6.56 10.75 28.26
N CYS A 94 -5.87 10.18 27.27
CA CYS A 94 -6.48 9.53 26.12
C CYS A 94 -5.62 8.37 25.63
N ILE A 95 -6.29 7.29 25.21
CA ILE A 95 -5.71 6.13 24.55
C ILE A 95 -6.34 6.01 23.17
N ALA A 96 -5.49 5.92 22.16
CA ALA A 96 -5.87 5.51 20.82
C ALA A 96 -5.20 4.17 20.49
N LEU A 97 -5.97 3.24 19.91
CA LEU A 97 -5.47 1.95 19.46
C LEU A 97 -5.52 1.88 17.94
N ALA A 98 -4.54 1.22 17.34
CA ALA A 98 -4.50 0.94 15.91
C ALA A 98 -4.17 -0.53 15.70
N GLN A 99 -4.93 -1.18 14.82
CA GLN A 99 -4.61 -2.52 14.35
C GLN A 99 -3.97 -2.37 12.98
N ASP A 100 -2.75 -2.86 12.82
CA ASP A 100 -1.93 -2.71 11.63
C ASP A 100 -1.61 -4.10 11.07
N GLU A 101 -2.11 -4.41 9.88
CA GLU A 101 -1.64 -5.56 9.14
C GLU A 101 -0.20 -5.27 8.70
N THR A 102 0.77 -6.01 9.26
CA THR A 102 2.15 -5.90 8.75
C THR A 102 2.27 -6.47 7.35
N GLN A 103 1.89 -5.69 6.34
CA GLN A 103 2.26 -5.90 4.95
C GLN A 103 3.69 -5.41 4.73
N VAL A 104 4.67 -6.13 5.29
CA VAL A 104 6.07 -5.87 4.92
C VAL A 104 6.24 -6.24 3.45
N GLN A 105 6.48 -5.23 2.62
CA GLN A 105 6.97 -5.35 1.25
C GLN A 105 8.20 -6.26 1.26
N LEU A 106 8.09 -7.55 0.90
CA LEU A 106 9.08 -8.34 0.13
C LEU A 106 8.68 -9.81 -0.04
N GLN A 107 8.69 -10.22 -1.31
CA GLN A 107 8.84 -11.55 -1.96
C GLN A 107 8.12 -12.81 -1.47
N HIS A 108 7.77 -12.98 -0.21
CA HIS A 108 6.94 -14.10 0.23
C HIS A 108 5.91 -13.61 1.25
N ASP A 109 4.66 -13.91 0.97
CA ASP A 109 3.47 -13.57 1.74
C ASP A 109 3.42 -14.44 3.02
N VAL A 110 4.41 -14.29 3.91
CA VAL A 110 4.64 -15.18 5.07
C VAL A 110 3.81 -14.78 6.30
N ARG A 111 3.13 -13.62 6.28
CA ARG A 111 2.35 -13.12 7.43
C ARG A 111 0.83 -13.13 7.21
N LYS A 112 0.31 -14.11 6.46
CA LYS A 112 -1.15 -14.28 6.39
C LYS A 112 -1.70 -14.56 7.78
N GLY A 113 -2.38 -13.57 8.35
CA GLY A 113 -3.03 -13.68 9.65
C GLY A 113 -2.21 -13.19 10.84
N ILE A 114 -1.14 -12.41 10.70
CA ILE A 114 -0.49 -11.77 11.88
C ILE A 114 -0.75 -10.26 11.85
N GLU A 115 -1.32 -9.73 12.93
CA GLU A 115 -1.69 -8.33 13.09
C GLU A 115 -1.01 -7.71 14.31
N LEU A 116 -0.55 -6.47 14.18
CA LEU A 116 0.01 -5.70 15.28
C LEU A 116 -1.07 -4.84 15.89
N ILE A 117 -1.19 -4.86 17.22
CA ILE A 117 -1.96 -3.84 17.94
C ILE A 117 -0.98 -2.82 18.50
N ARG A 118 -1.13 -1.56 18.10
CA ARG A 118 -0.36 -0.43 18.57
C ARG A 118 -1.23 0.46 19.43
N ALA A 119 -0.62 1.02 20.48
CA ALA A 119 -1.26 1.95 21.37
C ALA A 119 -0.54 3.30 21.33
N ARG A 120 -1.32 4.37 21.38
CA ARG A 120 -0.88 5.76 21.50
C ARG A 120 -1.52 6.36 22.74
N PHE A 121 -0.70 6.87 23.64
CA PHE A 121 -1.15 7.60 24.83
C PHE A 121 -0.91 9.09 24.66
N VAL A 122 -1.88 9.87 25.11
CA VAL A 122 -1.71 11.30 25.37
C VAL A 122 -1.69 11.49 26.88
N LEU A 123 -0.58 12.02 27.39
CA LEU A 123 -0.40 12.32 28.80
C LEU A 123 -0.99 13.69 29.16
N ALA A 124 -1.17 13.96 30.45
CA ALA A 124 -1.70 15.22 30.97
C ALA A 124 -0.84 16.46 30.63
N ASN A 125 0.44 16.25 30.36
CA ASN A 125 1.36 17.27 29.85
C ASN A 125 1.37 17.38 28.31
N PHE A 126 0.41 16.75 27.63
CA PHE A 126 0.30 16.63 26.17
C PHE A 126 1.43 15.85 25.48
N GLU A 127 2.32 15.20 26.25
CA GLU A 127 3.31 14.31 25.67
C GLU A 127 2.61 13.09 25.06
N VAL A 128 3.06 12.71 23.87
CA VAL A 128 2.53 11.58 23.13
C VAL A 128 3.51 10.41 23.21
N LYS A 129 3.03 9.25 23.67
CA LYS A 129 3.81 8.01 23.73
C LYS A 129 3.20 6.95 22.83
N HIS A 130 4.05 6.16 22.19
CA HIS A 130 3.66 5.06 21.32
C HIS A 130 4.32 3.76 21.80
N PHE A 131 3.58 2.67 21.75
CA PHE A 131 4.13 1.34 21.99
C PHE A 131 3.29 0.30 21.27
N MET A 132 3.90 -0.85 21.00
CA MET A 132 3.17 -2.03 20.56
C MET A 132 2.42 -2.57 21.78
N LEU A 133 1.12 -2.78 21.69
CA LEU A 133 0.33 -3.43 22.75
C LEU A 133 0.48 -4.95 22.66
N ASP A 134 0.39 -5.49 21.45
CA ASP A 134 0.37 -6.93 21.23
C ASP A 134 0.67 -7.31 19.76
N VAL A 135 0.96 -8.59 19.54
CA VAL A 135 1.07 -9.24 18.23
C VAL A 135 0.14 -10.44 18.23
N ILE A 136 -0.83 -10.45 17.32
CA ILE A 136 -1.91 -11.45 17.31
C ILE A 136 -1.88 -12.26 16.02
N ASP A 137 -1.99 -13.57 16.16
CA ASP A 137 -2.33 -14.46 15.04
C ASP A 137 -3.86 -14.53 14.91
N THR A 138 -4.39 -13.90 13.87
CA THR A 138 -5.82 -13.87 13.54
C THR A 138 -6.28 -15.14 12.84
N GLY A 139 -5.38 -16.02 12.40
CA GLY A 139 -5.71 -17.21 11.61
C GLY A 139 -6.49 -16.87 10.33
N GLY A 140 -6.37 -15.64 9.84
CA GLY A 140 -7.12 -15.11 8.71
C GLY A 140 -8.56 -14.67 9.01
N ARG A 141 -8.99 -14.67 10.29
CA ARG A 141 -10.30 -14.14 10.69
C ARG A 141 -10.26 -12.62 10.81
N LYS A 142 -11.02 -11.94 9.95
CA LYS A 142 -11.03 -10.48 9.80
C LYS A 142 -12.40 -9.85 10.08
N ASP A 143 -13.35 -10.60 10.63
CA ASP A 143 -14.65 -10.03 10.94
C ASP A 143 -14.59 -9.10 12.17
N ALA A 144 -15.47 -8.10 12.20
CA ALA A 144 -15.49 -7.08 13.25
C ALA A 144 -15.64 -7.66 14.67
N LEU A 145 -16.31 -8.82 14.83
CA LEU A 145 -16.46 -9.47 16.13
C LEU A 145 -15.14 -10.12 16.57
N ALA A 146 -14.44 -10.80 15.66
CA ALA A 146 -13.12 -11.34 15.94
C ALA A 146 -12.14 -10.25 16.38
N LYS A 147 -12.09 -9.11 15.67
CA LYS A 147 -11.22 -7.97 16.03
C LYS A 147 -11.55 -7.39 17.40
N CYS A 148 -12.84 -7.23 17.71
CA CYS A 148 -13.27 -6.74 19.02
C CYS A 148 -12.80 -7.65 20.16
N LYS A 149 -12.93 -8.97 20.01
CA LYS A 149 -12.46 -9.95 21.00
C LYS A 149 -10.94 -9.97 21.13
N GLN A 150 -10.23 -9.94 20.00
CA GLN A 150 -8.77 -9.88 19.97
C GLN A 150 -8.24 -8.64 20.71
N LEU A 151 -8.92 -7.49 20.57
CA LEU A 151 -8.55 -6.28 21.30
C LEU A 151 -8.73 -6.45 22.82
N GLN A 152 -9.85 -7.01 23.26
CA GLN A 152 -10.09 -7.29 24.68
C GLN A 152 -9.05 -8.27 25.24
N GLU A 153 -8.72 -9.32 24.49
CA GLU A 153 -7.68 -10.29 24.84
C GLU A 153 -6.30 -9.63 24.93
N ALA A 154 -5.96 -8.74 24.01
CA ALA A 154 -4.71 -7.98 24.02
C ALA A 154 -4.60 -7.05 25.24
N ILE A 155 -5.67 -6.31 25.55
CA ILE A 155 -5.73 -5.47 26.75
C ILE A 155 -5.59 -6.33 28.01
N SER A 156 -6.29 -7.46 28.08
CA SER A 156 -6.23 -8.37 29.24
C SER A 156 -4.84 -8.97 29.43
N ARG A 157 -4.19 -9.39 28.34
CA ARG A 157 -2.80 -9.88 28.36
C ARG A 157 -1.83 -8.79 28.78
N PHE A 158 -1.98 -7.58 28.23
CA PHE A 158 -1.15 -6.45 28.61
C PHE A 158 -1.34 -6.07 30.08
N ALA A 159 -2.56 -6.16 30.63
CA ALA A 159 -2.84 -5.81 32.00
C ALA A 159 -2.45 -6.90 33.01
N GLU A 160 -2.26 -8.16 32.59
CA GLU A 160 -1.95 -9.30 33.47
C GLU A 160 -2.93 -9.44 34.66
N GLY A 161 -4.21 -9.10 34.43
CA GLY A 161 -5.25 -9.12 35.46
C GLY A 161 -5.24 -7.92 36.42
N ASP A 162 -4.39 -6.93 36.20
CA ASP A 162 -4.37 -5.70 36.99
C ASP A 162 -5.61 -4.83 36.72
N SER A 163 -6.46 -4.70 37.74
CA SER A 163 -7.73 -4.00 37.64
C SER A 163 -7.57 -2.51 37.32
N VAL A 164 -6.49 -1.86 37.77
CA VAL A 164 -6.23 -0.43 37.52
C VAL A 164 -5.91 -0.21 36.04
N LEU A 165 -5.11 -1.10 35.44
CA LEU A 165 -4.78 -1.03 34.02
C LEU A 165 -6.00 -1.30 33.14
N ILE A 166 -6.79 -2.32 33.48
CA ILE A 166 -8.04 -2.64 32.75
C ILE A 166 -9.01 -1.45 32.83
N GLN A 167 -9.18 -0.86 34.02
CA GLN A 167 -10.02 0.31 34.20
C GLN A 167 -9.50 1.51 33.39
N ALA A 168 -8.19 1.77 33.38
CA ALA A 168 -7.60 2.85 32.60
C ALA A 168 -7.85 2.66 31.09
N PHE A 169 -7.72 1.45 30.55
CA PHE A 169 -8.10 1.17 29.16
C PHE A 169 -9.60 1.39 28.91
N THR A 170 -10.45 0.92 29.81
CA THR A 170 -11.91 1.05 29.69
C THR A 170 -12.35 2.52 29.69
N GLU A 171 -11.74 3.35 30.54
CA GLU A 171 -12.08 4.77 30.70
C GLU A 171 -11.45 5.67 29.65
N LYS A 172 -10.21 5.39 29.24
CA LYS A 172 -9.40 6.30 28.43
C LYS A 172 -9.30 5.90 26.96
N LEU A 173 -9.72 4.69 26.57
CA LEU A 173 -9.80 4.28 25.16
C LEU A 173 -10.90 5.07 24.44
N GLN A 174 -10.49 6.02 23.62
CA GLN A 174 -11.39 6.95 22.93
C GLN A 174 -11.34 6.84 21.41
N VAL A 175 -10.23 6.34 20.85
CA VAL A 175 -10.07 6.24 19.39
C VAL A 175 -9.58 4.85 19.01
N PHE A 176 -10.18 4.29 17.96
CA PHE A 176 -9.68 3.08 17.31
C PHE A 176 -9.45 3.33 15.83
N CYS A 177 -8.26 3.01 15.32
CA CYS A 177 -7.93 3.07 13.91
C CYS A 177 -7.97 1.66 13.31
N SER A 178 -8.88 1.44 12.36
CA SER A 178 -9.02 0.17 11.65
C SER A 178 -8.29 0.17 10.32
N ASP A 179 -7.70 -0.96 9.98
CA ASP A 179 -7.04 -1.19 8.70
C ASP A 179 -8.01 -1.79 7.68
N GLY A 180 -8.08 -1.21 6.47
CA GLY A 180 -8.76 -1.77 5.28
C GLY A 180 -10.28 -2.05 5.35
N GLU A 181 -10.91 -1.99 6.52
CA GLU A 181 -12.31 -2.39 6.74
C GLU A 181 -13.24 -1.19 7.02
N ALA A 182 -14.53 -1.39 6.79
CA ALA A 182 -15.55 -0.41 7.16
C ALA A 182 -15.49 -0.15 8.68
N ALA A 183 -15.30 1.11 9.05
CA ALA A 183 -15.22 1.57 10.44
C ALA A 183 -16.57 1.44 11.17
N GLU A 184 -17.67 1.48 10.43
CA GLU A 184 -19.04 1.55 10.93
C GLU A 184 -19.54 0.19 11.50
N PRO A 185 -19.33 -0.96 10.83
CA PRO A 185 -19.58 -2.25 11.46
C PRO A 185 -18.73 -2.48 12.70
N LEU A 186 -17.49 -1.97 12.71
CA LEU A 186 -16.57 -2.13 13.84
C LEU A 186 -16.98 -1.27 15.04
N SER A 187 -17.38 -0.01 14.82
CA SER A 187 -17.87 0.88 15.88
C SER A 187 -19.14 0.33 16.53
N ALA A 188 -20.07 -0.19 15.73
CA ALA A 188 -21.28 -0.84 16.23
C ALA A 188 -20.96 -2.08 17.09
N ARG A 189 -19.92 -2.85 16.74
CA ARG A 189 -19.47 -4.01 17.51
C ARG A 189 -18.78 -3.64 18.80
N PHE A 190 -17.89 -2.65 18.80
CA PHE A 190 -17.27 -2.15 20.04
C PHE A 190 -18.30 -1.69 21.06
N LEU A 191 -19.37 -1.03 20.60
CA LEU A 191 -20.48 -0.62 21.46
C LEU A 191 -21.26 -1.84 21.98
N LYS A 192 -21.62 -2.78 21.09
CA LYS A 192 -22.42 -3.96 21.45
C LYS A 192 -21.72 -4.91 22.43
N GLU A 193 -20.43 -5.13 22.25
CA GLU A 193 -19.64 -6.04 23.09
C GLU A 193 -19.09 -5.35 24.36
N ALA A 194 -19.44 -4.07 24.59
CA ALA A 194 -18.94 -3.22 25.67
C ALA A 194 -17.40 -3.23 25.81
N ALA A 195 -16.69 -3.46 24.71
CA ALA A 195 -15.24 -3.61 24.69
C ALA A 195 -14.50 -2.28 24.82
N ALA A 196 -15.15 -1.18 24.45
CA ALA A 196 -14.61 0.17 24.54
C ALA A 196 -15.77 1.16 24.80
N PRO A 197 -16.31 1.22 26.03
CA PRO A 197 -17.51 2.00 26.31
C PRO A 197 -17.33 3.52 26.15
N ASN A 198 -16.09 4.01 26.23
CA ASN A 198 -15.74 5.42 26.05
C ASN A 198 -15.20 5.74 24.65
N LEU A 199 -15.34 4.82 23.70
CA LEU A 199 -14.93 5.01 22.32
C LEU A 199 -15.72 6.16 21.70
N ARG A 200 -15.01 7.21 21.29
CA ARG A 200 -15.59 8.40 20.65
C ARG A 200 -15.50 8.38 19.14
N SER A 201 -14.51 7.66 18.60
CA SER A 201 -14.29 7.59 17.17
C SER A 201 -13.67 6.26 16.75
N VAL A 202 -14.17 5.73 15.63
CA VAL A 202 -13.48 4.70 14.86
C VAL A 202 -13.09 5.34 13.53
N VAL A 203 -11.79 5.45 13.30
CA VAL A 203 -11.23 6.05 12.09
C VAL A 203 -10.68 4.95 11.19
N ARG A 204 -10.77 5.16 9.88
CA ARG A 204 -10.12 4.29 8.90
C ARG A 204 -8.67 4.73 8.73
N CYS A 205 -7.78 3.80 8.44
CA CYS A 205 -6.45 4.14 7.98
C CYS A 205 -6.55 5.04 6.74
N THR A 206 -6.00 6.26 6.82
CA THR A 206 -6.06 7.29 5.77
C THR A 206 -5.53 6.77 4.42
N MET A 207 -4.46 5.97 4.46
CA MET A 207 -3.85 5.37 3.27
C MET A 207 -4.80 4.35 2.61
N HIS A 208 -5.36 3.41 3.38
CA HIS A 208 -6.31 2.42 2.86
C HIS A 208 -7.63 3.05 2.42
N CYS A 209 -8.10 4.06 3.14
CA CYS A 209 -9.28 4.84 2.75
C CYS A 209 -9.05 5.51 1.38
N ALA A 210 -7.92 6.20 1.22
CA ALA A 210 -7.57 6.83 -0.04
C ALA A 210 -7.40 5.83 -1.19
N GLN A 211 -6.80 4.67 -0.96
CA GLN A 211 -6.74 3.61 -1.97
C GLN A 211 -8.14 3.08 -2.32
N LYS A 212 -8.94 2.74 -1.31
CA LYS A 212 -10.27 2.15 -1.51
C LYS A 212 -11.20 3.12 -2.24
N SER A 213 -11.12 4.40 -1.92
CA SER A 213 -11.83 5.46 -2.64
C SER A 213 -11.41 5.51 -4.10
N LEU A 214 -10.12 5.39 -4.43
CA LEU A 214 -9.67 5.31 -5.83
C LEU A 214 -10.23 4.07 -6.53
N GLU A 215 -10.15 2.90 -5.91
CA GLU A 215 -10.68 1.65 -6.48
C GLU A 215 -12.17 1.76 -6.76
N ASN A 216 -12.96 2.23 -5.78
CA ASN A 216 -14.39 2.40 -5.90
C ASN A 216 -14.76 3.43 -6.98
N SER A 217 -14.01 4.54 -7.06
CA SER A 217 -14.21 5.54 -8.11
C SER A 217 -13.90 4.99 -9.50
N ILE A 218 -12.84 4.19 -9.67
CA ILE A 218 -12.59 3.52 -10.95
C ILE A 218 -13.73 2.54 -11.26
N HIS A 219 -14.24 1.83 -10.25
CA HIS A 219 -15.35 0.89 -10.39
C HIS A 219 -16.70 1.54 -10.72
N SER A 220 -16.82 2.86 -10.55
CA SER A 220 -18.00 3.61 -11.03
C SER A 220 -18.09 3.66 -12.56
N SER A 221 -16.98 3.44 -13.28
CA SER A 221 -16.94 3.35 -14.73
C SER A 221 -16.97 1.89 -15.19
N SER A 222 -18.01 1.49 -15.94
CA SER A 222 -18.13 0.14 -16.50
C SER A 222 -16.98 -0.18 -17.45
N VAL A 223 -16.57 0.79 -18.29
CA VAL A 223 -15.47 0.64 -19.25
C VAL A 223 -14.14 0.41 -18.55
N ALA A 224 -13.81 1.23 -17.54
CA ALA A 224 -12.57 1.05 -16.78
C ALA A 224 -12.58 -0.26 -15.98
N THR A 225 -13.74 -0.63 -15.43
CA THR A 225 -13.93 -1.89 -14.69
C THR A 225 -13.72 -3.10 -15.58
N GLU A 226 -14.31 -3.13 -16.78
CA GLU A 226 -14.15 -4.23 -17.73
C GLU A 226 -12.69 -4.39 -18.17
N LEU A 227 -12.02 -3.26 -18.41
CA LEU A 227 -10.60 -3.23 -18.75
C LEU A 227 -9.73 -3.78 -17.62
N LEU A 228 -9.94 -3.32 -16.38
CA LEU A 228 -9.20 -3.83 -15.21
C LEU A 228 -9.53 -5.30 -14.90
N ASN A 229 -10.77 -5.73 -15.08
CA ASN A 229 -11.13 -7.14 -14.94
C ASN A 229 -10.36 -8.01 -15.94
N THR A 230 -10.23 -7.54 -17.18
CA THR A 230 -9.53 -8.27 -18.24
C THR A 230 -8.01 -8.25 -18.07
N LEU A 231 -7.42 -7.12 -17.69
CA LEU A 231 -5.96 -6.98 -17.61
C LEU A 231 -5.38 -7.32 -16.23
N VAL A 232 -6.15 -7.18 -15.16
CA VAL A 232 -5.65 -7.22 -13.77
C VAL A 232 -6.35 -8.27 -12.91
N TYR A 233 -7.68 -8.17 -12.75
CA TYR A 233 -8.37 -8.85 -11.64
C TYR A 233 -8.75 -10.30 -11.91
N ALA A 234 -9.07 -10.67 -13.16
CA ALA A 234 -9.61 -11.99 -13.48
C ALA A 234 -8.73 -13.13 -12.96
N TYR A 235 -9.33 -14.07 -12.21
CA TYR A 235 -8.66 -15.28 -11.78
C TYR A 235 -8.62 -16.29 -12.93
N SER A 236 -7.58 -17.13 -12.97
CA SER A 236 -7.58 -18.30 -13.84
C SER A 236 -8.72 -19.23 -13.42
N SER A 237 -9.42 -19.80 -14.40
CA SER A 237 -10.50 -20.77 -14.13
C SER A 237 -9.97 -22.15 -13.71
N GLY A 238 -8.64 -22.34 -13.66
CA GLY A 238 -8.00 -23.60 -13.29
C GLY A 238 -8.24 -24.75 -14.27
N ARG A 239 -8.90 -24.48 -15.41
CA ARG A 239 -9.16 -25.47 -16.45
C ARG A 239 -7.87 -25.70 -17.25
N HIS A 240 -7.29 -26.88 -17.07
CA HIS A 240 -6.20 -27.38 -17.90
C HIS A 240 -6.80 -28.18 -19.07
N GLY A 241 -6.65 -27.68 -20.29
CA GLY A 241 -7.25 -28.28 -21.49
C GLY A 241 -7.18 -27.37 -22.72
N GLN A 242 -7.95 -27.67 -23.78
CA GLN A 242 -7.96 -26.91 -25.04
C GLN A 242 -8.47 -25.46 -24.91
N ASP A 243 -9.05 -25.07 -23.78
CA ASP A 243 -9.50 -23.71 -23.44
C ASP A 243 -8.96 -23.29 -22.08
N SER A 244 -7.63 -23.13 -21.98
CA SER A 244 -7.01 -22.72 -20.72
C SER A 244 -7.13 -21.22 -20.54
N ASP A 245 -7.98 -20.82 -19.59
CA ASP A 245 -8.09 -19.42 -19.18
C ASP A 245 -7.08 -19.11 -18.07
N MET A 246 -6.07 -18.32 -18.43
CA MET A 246 -5.00 -17.89 -17.53
C MET A 246 -5.40 -16.73 -16.61
N GLY A 247 -6.64 -16.24 -16.71
CA GLY A 247 -7.13 -15.08 -15.98
C GLY A 247 -6.65 -13.76 -16.60
N GLY A 248 -6.48 -12.73 -15.78
CA GLY A 248 -6.03 -11.42 -16.23
C GLY A 248 -4.56 -11.42 -16.68
N LEU A 249 -4.23 -10.56 -17.63
CA LEU A 249 -2.88 -10.45 -18.22
C LEU A 249 -1.76 -10.37 -17.15
N ALA A 250 -1.95 -9.53 -16.13
CA ALA A 250 -0.99 -9.35 -15.03
C ALA A 250 -0.69 -10.67 -14.31
N ARG A 251 -1.73 -11.45 -14.01
CA ARG A 251 -1.61 -12.74 -13.31
C ARG A 251 -1.01 -13.81 -14.20
N ALA A 252 -1.41 -13.85 -15.47
CA ALA A 252 -0.89 -14.80 -16.43
C ALA A 252 0.63 -14.63 -16.60
N ILE A 253 1.10 -13.41 -16.82
CA ILE A 253 2.54 -13.11 -16.92
C ILE A 253 3.23 -13.43 -15.58
N ARG A 254 2.67 -13.01 -14.44
CA ARG A 254 3.28 -13.29 -13.12
C ARG A 254 3.45 -14.79 -12.84
N ASN A 255 2.44 -15.59 -13.16
CA ASN A 255 2.38 -17.00 -12.76
C ASN A 255 2.96 -17.97 -13.80
N SER A 256 3.18 -17.54 -15.04
CA SER A 256 3.69 -18.39 -16.12
C SER A 256 5.09 -17.97 -16.54
N GLU A 257 6.08 -18.78 -16.18
CA GLU A 257 7.48 -18.54 -16.58
C GLU A 257 7.65 -18.50 -18.11
N LYS A 258 6.91 -19.36 -18.82
CA LYS A 258 6.87 -19.36 -20.30
C LYS A 258 6.44 -17.99 -20.85
N LEU A 259 5.39 -17.39 -20.28
CA LEU A 259 4.92 -16.07 -20.73
C LEU A 259 5.90 -14.96 -20.36
N LYS A 260 6.56 -15.03 -19.19
CA LYS A 260 7.61 -14.07 -18.82
C LYS A 260 8.78 -14.11 -19.79
N THR A 261 9.36 -15.30 -20.03
CA THR A 261 10.48 -15.44 -20.96
C THR A 261 10.08 -15.03 -22.38
N CYS A 262 8.84 -15.31 -22.78
CA CYS A 262 8.32 -14.84 -24.07
C CYS A 262 8.27 -13.32 -24.14
N PHE A 263 7.71 -12.67 -23.12
CA PHE A 263 7.65 -11.21 -23.01
C PHE A 263 9.03 -10.57 -23.01
N GLU A 264 9.95 -11.10 -22.19
CA GLU A 264 11.32 -10.59 -22.04
C GLU A 264 12.08 -10.55 -23.38
N ARG A 265 11.93 -11.59 -24.22
CA ARG A 265 12.52 -11.59 -25.57
C ARG A 265 12.03 -10.43 -26.42
N HIS A 266 10.73 -10.11 -26.37
CA HIS A 266 10.14 -9.01 -27.14
C HIS A 266 10.53 -7.64 -26.59
N VAL A 267 10.77 -7.51 -25.28
CA VAL A 267 11.30 -6.26 -24.71
C VAL A 267 12.77 -6.07 -25.08
N GLN A 268 13.59 -7.13 -25.09
CA GLN A 268 15.03 -7.05 -25.43
C GLN A 268 15.23 -6.61 -26.88
N ALA A 269 14.32 -7.02 -27.77
CA ALA A 269 14.35 -6.65 -29.18
C ALA A 269 14.11 -5.15 -29.45
N VAL A 270 13.61 -4.37 -28.48
CA VAL A 270 13.24 -2.95 -28.64
C VAL A 270 14.36 -1.99 -28.16
N ASN A 271 15.54 -2.49 -27.76
CA ASN A 271 16.77 -1.71 -27.52
C ASN A 271 16.68 -0.52 -26.54
N ASP A 272 15.95 -0.67 -25.43
CA ASP A 272 15.93 0.32 -24.32
C ASP A 272 16.09 -0.37 -22.95
N VAL A 273 17.15 -1.17 -22.85
CA VAL A 273 17.26 -2.33 -21.94
C VAL A 273 17.62 -1.99 -20.49
N ASP A 274 18.24 -0.84 -20.20
CA ASP A 274 18.92 -0.72 -18.88
C ASP A 274 18.05 -0.21 -17.72
N LYS A 275 16.90 0.43 -17.96
CA LYS A 275 16.00 0.93 -16.89
C LYS A 275 14.64 0.22 -16.80
N ILE A 276 14.25 -0.47 -17.86
CA ILE A 276 12.96 -1.15 -17.99
C ILE A 276 13.03 -2.56 -17.37
N PHE A 277 14.17 -3.24 -17.51
CA PHE A 277 14.33 -4.65 -17.13
C PHE A 277 14.37 -4.90 -15.62
N SER A 278 14.84 -3.94 -14.81
CA SER A 278 14.81 -4.08 -13.35
C SER A 278 13.38 -4.09 -12.78
N LYS A 279 12.40 -3.56 -13.51
CA LYS A 279 10.99 -3.49 -13.07
C LYS A 279 10.16 -4.70 -13.50
N ALA A 280 10.43 -5.30 -14.66
CA ALA A 280 9.70 -6.49 -15.13
C ALA A 280 9.99 -7.74 -14.26
N HIS A 281 11.25 -7.96 -13.85
CA HIS A 281 11.59 -8.99 -12.86
C HIS A 281 10.99 -8.73 -11.47
N ALA A 282 10.62 -7.48 -11.18
CA ALA A 282 10.05 -7.04 -9.90
C ALA A 282 8.51 -6.93 -9.92
N MET A 283 7.84 -7.54 -10.91
CA MET A 283 6.39 -7.60 -11.05
C MET A 283 5.70 -8.28 -9.86
N ASN A 284 5.51 -7.49 -8.82
CA ASN A 284 4.99 -7.86 -7.53
C ASN A 284 3.47 -7.66 -7.48
N PHE A 285 2.76 -8.15 -8.51
CA PHE A 285 1.32 -7.96 -8.69
C PHE A 285 0.49 -8.81 -7.71
N ALA A 286 0.27 -8.35 -6.49
CA ALA A 286 -0.74 -8.96 -5.63
C ALA A 286 -2.08 -8.22 -5.78
N PRO A 287 -3.21 -8.91 -5.98
CA PRO A 287 -4.53 -8.30 -6.14
C PRO A 287 -4.99 -7.41 -4.97
N GLN A 288 -4.28 -7.43 -3.83
CA GLN A 288 -4.57 -6.70 -2.60
C GLN A 288 -3.42 -5.72 -2.24
N ARG A 289 -2.75 -5.12 -3.22
CA ARG A 289 -1.65 -4.16 -2.99
C ARG A 289 -1.99 -2.78 -3.53
N PHE A 290 -1.60 -1.76 -2.76
CA PHE A 290 -1.79 -0.33 -3.01
C PHE A 290 -1.56 0.10 -4.46
N ASN A 291 -0.52 -0.43 -5.09
CA ASN A 291 -0.07 0.03 -6.41
C ASN A 291 -0.40 -0.94 -7.56
N THR A 292 -1.22 -1.98 -7.36
CA THR A 292 -1.43 -2.98 -8.43
C THR A 292 -2.05 -2.39 -9.70
N ILE A 293 -3.04 -1.49 -9.55
CA ILE A 293 -3.62 -0.77 -10.70
C ILE A 293 -2.52 0.08 -11.36
N LEU A 294 -1.79 0.86 -10.56
CA LEU A 294 -0.73 1.74 -11.04
C LEU A 294 0.34 0.96 -11.82
N GLU A 295 0.94 -0.05 -11.20
CA GLU A 295 2.02 -0.86 -11.78
C GLU A 295 1.58 -1.50 -13.08
N MET A 296 0.35 -2.04 -13.13
CA MET A 296 -0.13 -2.72 -14.33
C MET A 296 -0.50 -1.74 -15.46
N MET A 297 -1.15 -0.62 -15.16
CA MET A 297 -1.47 0.38 -16.17
C MET A 297 -0.21 1.06 -16.72
N GLN A 298 0.78 1.34 -15.86
CA GLN A 298 2.11 1.79 -16.29
C GLN A 298 2.78 0.76 -17.18
N PHE A 299 2.80 -0.51 -16.76
CA PHE A 299 3.42 -1.59 -17.51
C PHE A 299 2.81 -1.74 -18.92
N VAL A 300 1.48 -1.71 -19.04
CA VAL A 300 0.80 -1.76 -20.33
C VAL A 300 1.14 -0.54 -21.19
N SER A 301 1.13 0.66 -20.61
CA SER A 301 1.39 1.90 -21.35
C SER A 301 2.83 2.00 -21.87
N LEU A 302 3.79 1.48 -21.11
CA LEU A 302 5.20 1.51 -21.48
C LEU A 302 5.58 0.37 -22.45
N HIS A 303 4.82 -0.72 -22.49
CA HIS A 303 5.19 -1.94 -23.22
C HIS A 303 4.09 -2.48 -24.15
N ALA A 304 3.20 -1.63 -24.64
CA ALA A 304 2.10 -2.01 -25.52
C ALA A 304 2.58 -2.84 -26.73
N GLY A 305 3.61 -2.39 -27.43
CA GLY A 305 4.19 -3.10 -28.58
C GLY A 305 4.68 -4.51 -28.23
N PRO A 306 5.64 -4.66 -27.28
CA PRO A 306 6.09 -5.97 -26.82
C PRO A 306 4.97 -6.89 -26.31
N LEU A 307 3.96 -6.35 -25.62
CA LEU A 307 2.81 -7.14 -25.15
C LEU A 307 1.98 -7.69 -26.31
N ILE A 308 1.69 -6.87 -27.32
CA ILE A 308 0.95 -7.29 -28.51
C ILE A 308 1.74 -8.35 -29.29
N SER A 309 3.06 -8.17 -29.43
CA SER A 309 3.94 -9.16 -30.08
C SER A 309 3.96 -10.50 -29.34
N MET A 310 4.12 -10.48 -28.01
CA MET A 310 4.06 -11.68 -27.16
C MET A 310 2.70 -12.38 -27.30
N LEU A 311 1.59 -11.65 -27.16
CA LEU A 311 0.25 -12.22 -27.25
C LEU A 311 -0.04 -12.81 -28.63
N THR A 312 0.44 -12.17 -29.69
CA THR A 312 0.31 -12.69 -31.07
C THR A 312 1.13 -13.96 -31.28
N GLU A 313 2.32 -14.06 -30.68
CA GLU A 313 3.09 -15.30 -30.67
C GLU A 313 2.38 -16.42 -29.92
N VAL A 314 1.90 -16.14 -28.71
CA VAL A 314 1.16 -17.11 -27.88
C VAL A 314 -0.11 -17.60 -28.59
N HIS A 315 -0.88 -16.68 -29.17
CA HIS A 315 -2.09 -16.99 -29.93
C HIS A 315 -1.85 -17.97 -31.08
N HIS A 316 -0.67 -17.90 -31.68
CA HIS A 316 -0.28 -18.73 -32.80
C HIS A 316 0.35 -20.06 -32.38
N ALA A 317 1.24 -20.01 -31.39
CA ALA A 317 2.07 -21.15 -30.97
C ALA A 317 1.34 -22.09 -30.01
N ASP A 318 0.32 -21.62 -29.30
CA ASP A 318 -0.34 -22.37 -28.23
C ASP A 318 -1.87 -22.40 -28.41
N PRO A 319 -2.42 -23.46 -29.04
CA PRO A 319 -3.87 -23.59 -29.26
C PRO A 319 -4.68 -23.52 -27.97
N ALA A 320 -4.13 -23.99 -26.84
CA ALA A 320 -4.83 -23.97 -25.55
C ALA A 320 -5.02 -22.55 -25.00
N LEU A 321 -4.18 -21.60 -25.43
CA LEU A 321 -4.23 -20.20 -25.03
C LEU A 321 -4.82 -19.29 -26.11
N HIS A 322 -5.37 -19.85 -27.18
CA HIS A 322 -5.85 -19.09 -28.33
C HIS A 322 -6.98 -18.11 -27.95
N ASN A 323 -7.99 -18.59 -27.21
CA ASN A 323 -9.12 -17.77 -26.78
C ASN A 323 -8.70 -16.71 -25.76
N TRP A 324 -7.85 -17.08 -24.80
CA TRP A 324 -7.30 -16.15 -23.81
C TRP A 324 -6.49 -15.03 -24.46
N SER A 325 -5.52 -15.38 -25.32
CA SER A 325 -4.66 -14.41 -26.01
C SER A 325 -5.46 -13.49 -26.94
N LYS A 326 -6.49 -14.02 -27.63
CA LYS A 326 -7.41 -13.22 -28.43
C LYS A 326 -8.15 -12.18 -27.59
N LYS A 327 -8.68 -12.58 -26.43
CA LYS A 327 -9.34 -11.65 -25.48
C LYS A 327 -8.38 -10.56 -25.01
N MET A 328 -7.14 -10.91 -24.67
CA MET A 328 -6.13 -9.93 -24.26
C MET A 328 -5.78 -8.96 -25.40
N LEU A 329 -5.60 -9.47 -26.63
CA LEU A 329 -5.35 -8.62 -27.80
C LEU A 329 -6.51 -7.66 -28.08
N GLN A 330 -7.76 -8.10 -27.93
CA GLN A 330 -8.94 -7.23 -28.03
C GLN A 330 -8.96 -6.14 -26.95
N ALA A 331 -8.47 -6.44 -25.75
CA ALA A 331 -8.36 -5.48 -24.67
C ALA A 331 -7.25 -4.44 -24.92
N LEU A 332 -6.20 -4.77 -25.68
CA LEU A 332 -5.10 -3.85 -26.03
C LEU A 332 -5.38 -3.04 -27.32
N CYS A 333 -6.63 -2.63 -27.53
CA CYS A 333 -6.97 -1.72 -28.62
C CYS A 333 -6.57 -0.26 -28.29
N PRO A 334 -6.42 0.62 -29.29
CA PRO A 334 -5.99 2.01 -29.09
C PRO A 334 -6.76 2.79 -28.01
N ASP A 335 -8.09 2.74 -28.02
CA ASP A 335 -8.92 3.41 -27.02
C ASP A 335 -8.59 2.95 -25.59
N ASN A 336 -8.42 1.63 -25.40
CA ASN A 336 -8.09 1.06 -24.11
C ASN A 336 -6.65 1.34 -23.70
N LEU A 337 -5.70 1.38 -24.64
CA LEU A 337 -4.31 1.75 -24.35
C LEU A 337 -4.23 3.21 -23.87
N VAL A 338 -4.97 4.11 -24.50
CA VAL A 338 -5.10 5.51 -24.05
C VAL A 338 -5.73 5.57 -22.67
N LEU A 339 -6.80 4.82 -22.41
CA LEU A 339 -7.42 4.74 -21.09
C LEU A 339 -6.46 4.20 -20.03
N CYS A 340 -5.68 3.14 -20.33
CA CYS A 340 -4.63 2.62 -19.46
C CYS A 340 -3.61 3.73 -19.09
N ALA A 341 -3.16 4.51 -20.08
CA ALA A 341 -2.20 5.59 -19.83
C ALA A 341 -2.76 6.67 -18.90
N LEU A 342 -4.01 7.10 -19.09
CA LEU A 342 -4.64 8.09 -18.23
C LEU A 342 -4.95 7.54 -16.82
N LEU A 343 -5.36 6.27 -16.71
CA LEU A 343 -5.52 5.59 -15.42
C LEU A 343 -4.18 5.45 -14.68
N ALA A 344 -3.07 5.24 -15.40
CA ALA A 344 -1.74 5.21 -14.81
C ALA A 344 -1.34 6.58 -14.22
N GLU A 345 -1.65 7.68 -14.90
CA GLU A 345 -1.43 9.05 -14.39
C GLU A 345 -2.22 9.29 -13.10
N LEU A 346 -3.53 8.98 -13.14
CA LEU A 346 -4.42 9.13 -11.98
C LEU A 346 -3.90 8.32 -10.79
N ALA A 347 -3.62 7.03 -11.01
CA ALA A 347 -3.13 6.16 -9.96
C ALA A 347 -1.73 6.57 -9.47
N ALA A 348 -0.90 7.22 -10.29
CA ALA A 348 0.40 7.74 -9.86
C ALA A 348 0.25 8.92 -8.89
N CYS A 349 -0.66 9.85 -9.18
CA CYS A 349 -0.99 10.96 -8.28
C CYS A 349 -1.62 10.45 -6.98
N ALA A 350 -2.58 9.54 -7.07
CA ALA A 350 -3.19 8.92 -5.90
C ALA A 350 -2.16 8.16 -5.05
N ALA A 351 -1.26 7.39 -5.65
CA ALA A 351 -0.20 6.68 -4.92
C ALA A 351 0.75 7.63 -4.19
N LYS A 352 1.14 8.77 -4.80
CA LYS A 352 1.94 9.80 -4.11
C LYS A 352 1.21 10.34 -2.88
N TYR A 353 -0.08 10.62 -3.00
CA TYR A 353 -0.91 11.07 -1.88
C TYR A 353 -1.01 10.00 -0.79
N CYS A 354 -1.33 8.74 -1.14
CA CYS A 354 -1.38 7.62 -0.19
C CYS A 354 -0.05 7.43 0.56
N HIS A 355 1.07 7.41 -0.17
CA HIS A 355 2.40 7.22 0.42
C HIS A 355 2.91 8.44 1.20
N ALA A 356 2.25 9.60 1.12
CA ALA A 356 2.56 10.71 2.03
C ALA A 356 2.23 10.35 3.49
N PHE A 357 1.34 9.38 3.72
CA PHE A 357 0.99 8.87 5.04
C PHE A 357 1.94 7.74 5.53
N ASP A 358 2.83 7.21 4.67
CA ASP A 358 3.83 6.18 5.01
C ASP A 358 5.07 6.72 5.76
N ALA A 359 4.99 7.91 6.37
CA ALA A 359 6.14 8.67 6.87
C ALA A 359 6.83 8.10 8.13
N VAL A 360 6.90 6.78 8.27
CA VAL A 360 7.76 6.04 9.21
C VAL A 360 9.22 6.49 9.13
N LYS A 361 9.70 6.91 7.95
CA LYS A 361 11.10 7.32 7.73
C LYS A 361 11.50 8.68 8.33
N LYS A 362 10.55 9.55 8.71
CA LYS A 362 10.86 10.89 9.23
C LYS A 362 10.46 11.11 10.68
N SER A 363 9.85 10.12 11.35
CA SER A 363 9.23 10.30 12.68
C SER A 363 8.29 11.51 12.76
N ARG A 364 7.73 11.94 11.61
CA ARG A 364 6.84 13.10 11.51
C ARG A 364 5.43 12.58 11.30
N TYR A 365 4.54 12.99 12.19
CA TYR A 365 3.13 12.64 12.13
C TYR A 365 2.44 13.56 11.15
N THR A 366 1.51 13.05 10.36
CA THR A 366 0.68 13.90 9.49
C THR A 366 -0.38 14.56 10.37
N SER A 367 -0.24 15.87 10.64
CA SER A 367 -1.26 16.65 11.36
C SER A 367 -2.52 16.81 10.51
N MET A 368 -3.64 17.23 11.11
CA MET A 368 -4.86 17.57 10.36
C MET A 368 -4.59 18.65 9.29
N THR A 369 -3.80 19.67 9.64
CA THR A 369 -3.39 20.73 8.73
C THR A 369 -2.53 20.19 7.58
N GLN A 370 -1.60 19.27 7.87
CA GLN A 370 -0.82 18.63 6.83
C GLN A 370 -1.68 17.74 5.91
N THR A 371 -2.65 17.01 6.44
CA THR A 371 -3.59 16.20 5.64
C THR A 371 -4.41 17.09 4.70
N ALA A 372 -4.92 18.23 5.19
CA ALA A 372 -5.65 19.19 4.36
C ALA A 372 -4.77 19.78 3.24
N ALA A 373 -3.52 20.15 3.56
CA ALA A 373 -2.57 20.64 2.57
C ALA A 373 -2.24 19.60 1.49
N LEU A 374 -2.05 18.33 1.88
CA LEU A 374 -1.82 17.22 0.94
C LEU A 374 -3.03 16.99 0.04
N LEU A 375 -4.26 17.09 0.57
CA LEU A 375 -5.48 16.94 -0.20
C LEU A 375 -5.64 18.08 -1.21
N LEU A 376 -5.38 19.32 -0.79
CA LEU A 376 -5.39 20.48 -1.69
C LEU A 376 -4.36 20.33 -2.81
N GLN A 377 -3.15 19.88 -2.50
CA GLN A 377 -2.13 19.60 -3.50
C GLN A 377 -2.60 18.51 -4.49
N LEU A 378 -3.20 17.42 -4.00
CA LEU A 378 -3.74 16.36 -4.85
C LEU A 378 -4.83 16.91 -5.79
N LYS A 379 -5.78 17.71 -5.27
CA LYS A 379 -6.83 18.36 -6.07
C LYS A 379 -6.24 19.21 -7.19
N GLN A 380 -5.26 20.05 -6.85
CA GLN A 380 -4.57 20.90 -7.82
C GLN A 380 -3.84 20.08 -8.89
N GLU A 381 -3.13 19.01 -8.50
CA GLU A 381 -2.44 18.12 -9.43
C GLU A 381 -3.43 17.41 -10.38
N LEU A 382 -4.51 16.83 -9.86
CA LEU A 382 -5.51 16.14 -10.66
C LEU A 382 -6.28 17.08 -11.59
N HIS A 383 -6.67 18.26 -11.12
CA HIS A 383 -7.29 19.28 -11.96
C HIS A 383 -6.35 19.77 -13.06
N LYS A 384 -5.07 19.99 -12.74
CA LYS A 384 -4.07 20.37 -13.75
C LYS A 384 -3.87 19.27 -14.80
N LEU A 385 -3.89 18.00 -14.39
CA LEU A 385 -3.69 16.87 -15.29
C LEU A 385 -4.88 16.65 -16.21
N PHE A 386 -6.11 16.72 -15.69
CA PHE A 386 -7.29 16.21 -16.37
C PHE A 386 -8.37 17.25 -16.67
N ALA A 387 -8.43 18.38 -15.98
CA ALA A 387 -9.49 19.38 -16.18
C ALA A 387 -9.08 20.45 -17.21
N PHE A 388 -10.07 20.96 -17.94
CA PHE A 388 -9.92 22.22 -18.67
C PHE A 388 -9.95 23.37 -17.67
N GLN A 389 -8.97 24.27 -17.75
CA GLN A 389 -8.88 25.40 -16.83
C GLN A 389 -9.35 26.67 -17.53
N GLN A 390 -10.26 27.39 -16.88
CA GLN A 390 -10.75 28.67 -17.36
C GLN A 390 -9.86 29.80 -16.81
N GLY A 391 -8.99 30.34 -17.68
CA GLY A 391 -8.25 31.59 -17.44
C GLY A 391 -8.65 32.65 -18.48
N GLU A 392 -7.71 33.53 -18.87
CA GLU A 392 -7.91 34.45 -20.01
C GLU A 392 -8.19 33.71 -21.33
N SER A 393 -7.67 32.48 -21.45
CA SER A 393 -8.00 31.52 -22.51
C SER A 393 -8.28 30.14 -21.88
N MET A 394 -9.12 29.33 -22.53
CA MET A 394 -9.32 27.93 -22.11
C MET A 394 -7.99 27.18 -22.23
N GLN A 395 -7.43 26.77 -21.11
CA GLN A 395 -6.22 25.97 -21.07
C GLN A 395 -6.59 24.49 -21.11
N GLU A 396 -5.95 23.76 -22.01
CA GLU A 396 -6.12 22.31 -22.11
C GLU A 396 -5.50 21.58 -20.90
N PRO A 397 -6.03 20.41 -20.54
CA PRO A 397 -5.45 19.54 -19.53
C PRO A 397 -3.96 19.24 -19.82
N LEU A 398 -3.14 19.18 -18.78
CA LEU A 398 -1.70 18.93 -18.94
C LEU A 398 -1.40 17.60 -19.64
N CYS A 399 -2.25 16.57 -19.46
CA CYS A 399 -2.06 15.29 -20.16
C CYS A 399 -2.18 15.40 -21.69
N LEU A 400 -2.82 16.45 -22.22
CA LEU A 400 -2.91 16.75 -23.65
C LEU A 400 -1.81 17.69 -24.14
N ALA A 401 -1.21 18.46 -23.23
CA ALA A 401 -0.27 19.51 -23.60
C ALA A 401 1.05 18.94 -24.13
N ASP A 402 1.51 19.46 -25.28
CA ASP A 402 2.77 19.03 -25.93
C ASP A 402 4.00 19.17 -25.01
N ARG A 403 3.96 20.11 -24.07
CA ARG A 403 5.01 20.33 -23.07
C ARG A 403 5.14 19.23 -22.03
N TYR A 404 4.10 18.39 -21.84
CA TYR A 404 4.10 17.33 -20.82
C TYR A 404 4.75 16.05 -21.35
N THR A 405 6.07 16.06 -21.46
CA THR A 405 6.82 14.98 -22.11
C THR A 405 7.04 13.73 -21.23
N ALA A 406 6.79 13.84 -19.93
CA ALA A 406 7.02 12.76 -18.96
C ALA A 406 5.80 11.85 -18.75
N GLY A 407 4.65 12.20 -19.32
CA GLY A 407 3.41 11.48 -19.08
C GLY A 407 3.36 10.08 -19.70
N TYR A 408 2.50 9.22 -19.17
CA TYR A 408 2.26 7.87 -19.69
C TYR A 408 1.59 7.91 -21.05
N LEU A 409 0.75 8.91 -21.34
CA LEU A 409 0.17 9.07 -22.67
C LEU A 409 1.24 9.41 -23.72
N GLN A 410 2.14 10.33 -23.40
CA GLN A 410 3.27 10.69 -24.28
C GLN A 410 4.25 9.51 -24.41
N SER A 411 4.47 8.77 -23.33
CA SER A 411 5.30 7.56 -23.35
C SER A 411 4.70 6.48 -24.24
N LEU A 412 3.38 6.26 -24.15
CA LEU A 412 2.64 5.35 -25.03
C LEU A 412 2.75 5.78 -26.49
N GLN A 413 2.56 7.08 -26.79
CA GLN A 413 2.68 7.59 -28.16
C GLN A 413 4.09 7.44 -28.76
N ARG A 414 5.13 7.45 -27.91
CA ARG A 414 6.52 7.18 -28.34
C ARG A 414 6.79 5.69 -28.53
N SER A 415 6.29 4.84 -27.63
CA SER A 415 6.54 3.39 -27.65
C SER A 415 5.62 2.63 -28.62
N TYR A 416 4.48 3.22 -28.97
CA TYR A 416 3.46 2.60 -29.82
C TYR A 416 2.75 3.63 -30.70
N ASN A 417 2.82 3.43 -32.02
CA ASN A 417 2.25 4.38 -32.98
C ASN A 417 0.74 4.19 -33.15
N LEU A 418 -0.05 4.99 -32.43
CA LEU A 418 -1.52 5.00 -32.48
C LEU A 418 -2.10 5.57 -33.79
N LEU A 419 -1.29 6.18 -34.65
CA LEU A 419 -1.74 6.76 -35.92
C LEU A 419 -1.77 5.75 -37.07
N VAL A 420 -1.01 4.66 -36.94
CA VAL A 420 -0.81 3.69 -38.01
C VAL A 420 -1.70 2.46 -37.78
N ASP A 421 -2.29 1.97 -38.86
CA ASP A 421 -3.01 0.70 -38.86
C ASP A 421 -2.03 -0.43 -38.49
N GLN A 422 -2.39 -1.21 -37.47
CA GLN A 422 -1.60 -2.38 -37.10
C GLN A 422 -2.35 -3.61 -37.57
N ALA A 423 -1.68 -4.43 -38.37
CA ALA A 423 -2.19 -5.71 -38.82
C ALA A 423 -1.10 -6.76 -38.65
N VAL A 424 -1.42 -7.82 -37.91
CA VAL A 424 -0.53 -8.98 -37.77
C VAL A 424 -1.19 -10.17 -38.44
N VAL A 425 -0.60 -10.60 -39.56
CA VAL A 425 -1.02 -11.78 -40.32
C VAL A 425 0.00 -12.89 -40.09
N LYS A 426 -0.45 -14.05 -39.57
CA LYS A 426 0.37 -15.26 -39.42
C LYS A 426 -0.35 -16.44 -40.05
N ASN A 427 0.37 -17.27 -40.81
CA ASN A 427 -0.17 -18.43 -41.53
C ASN A 427 -1.46 -18.13 -42.31
N LYS A 428 -1.46 -17.02 -43.06
CA LYS A 428 -2.61 -16.53 -43.86
C LYS A 428 -3.87 -16.20 -43.04
N LYS A 429 -3.77 -16.07 -41.71
CA LYS A 429 -4.85 -15.63 -40.83
C LYS A 429 -4.52 -14.28 -40.21
N LEU A 430 -5.49 -13.37 -40.19
CA LEU A 430 -5.41 -12.11 -39.44
C LEU A 430 -5.55 -12.42 -37.95
N VAL A 431 -4.47 -12.26 -37.20
CA VAL A 431 -4.42 -12.55 -35.76
C VAL A 431 -4.78 -11.31 -34.94
N PHE A 432 -4.32 -10.15 -35.38
CA PHE A 432 -4.58 -8.88 -34.74
C PHE A 432 -4.77 -7.81 -35.81
N TYR A 433 -5.76 -6.97 -35.62
CA TYR A 433 -5.98 -5.79 -36.44
C TYR A 433 -6.53 -4.68 -35.57
N HIS A 434 -5.96 -3.49 -35.69
CA HIS A 434 -6.64 -2.28 -35.28
C HIS A 434 -6.43 -1.18 -36.32
N PRO A 435 -7.46 -0.36 -36.58
CA PRO A 435 -7.30 0.86 -37.34
C PRO A 435 -6.55 1.89 -36.48
N GLY A 436 -5.62 2.61 -37.09
CA GLY A 436 -5.01 3.79 -36.50
C GLY A 436 -5.98 4.98 -36.51
N ALA A 437 -5.64 6.03 -35.77
CA ALA A 437 -6.50 7.22 -35.66
C ALA A 437 -6.57 8.08 -36.95
N LYS A 438 -5.95 7.63 -38.06
CA LYS A 438 -5.85 8.26 -39.40
C LYS A 438 -5.08 9.59 -39.43
N ASN A 439 -5.28 10.47 -38.45
CA ASN A 439 -4.59 11.75 -38.30
C ASN A 439 -4.54 12.19 -36.82
N ARG A 440 -3.91 13.34 -36.55
CA ARG A 440 -3.79 13.89 -35.19
C ARG A 440 -5.13 14.26 -34.56
N ASP A 441 -6.10 14.71 -35.34
CA ASP A 441 -7.42 15.08 -34.82
C ASP A 441 -8.24 13.85 -34.39
N GLY A 442 -8.13 12.75 -35.12
CA GLY A 442 -8.69 11.46 -34.71
C GLY A 442 -8.06 10.96 -33.42
N LEU A 443 -6.74 11.11 -33.26
CA LEU A 443 -6.04 10.76 -32.02
C LEU A 443 -6.52 11.64 -30.85
N ARG A 444 -6.66 12.96 -31.07
CA ARG A 444 -7.22 13.89 -30.07
C ARG A 444 -8.64 13.50 -29.67
N SER A 445 -9.50 13.12 -30.61
CA SER A 445 -10.86 12.66 -30.32
C SER A 445 -10.88 11.38 -29.47
N MET A 446 -9.97 10.43 -29.75
CA MET A 446 -9.82 9.21 -28.96
C MET A 446 -9.39 9.53 -27.51
N VAL A 447 -8.41 10.43 -27.35
CA VAL A 447 -7.96 10.87 -26.03
C VAL A 447 -9.05 11.63 -25.29
N ALA A 448 -9.80 12.51 -25.95
CA ALA A 448 -10.89 13.27 -25.33
C ALA A 448 -11.99 12.34 -24.77
N LYS A 449 -12.32 11.25 -25.46
CA LYS A 449 -13.28 10.25 -24.99
C LYS A 449 -12.79 9.54 -23.72
N ALA A 450 -11.53 9.10 -23.71
CA ALA A 450 -10.93 8.47 -22.54
C ALA A 450 -10.80 9.48 -21.36
N LEU A 451 -10.48 10.73 -21.67
CA LEU A 451 -10.37 11.81 -20.69
C LEU A 451 -11.70 12.06 -19.97
N GLY A 452 -12.83 12.11 -20.68
CA GLY A 452 -14.14 12.26 -20.05
C GLY A 452 -14.46 11.14 -19.05
N THR A 453 -14.02 9.91 -19.35
CA THR A 453 -14.13 8.78 -18.41
C THR A 453 -13.29 9.00 -17.16
N VAL A 454 -12.05 9.48 -17.31
CA VAL A 454 -11.14 9.72 -16.19
C VAL A 454 -11.55 10.93 -15.37
N GLN A 455 -12.09 11.99 -15.97
CA GLN A 455 -12.63 13.16 -15.26
C GLN A 455 -13.75 12.74 -14.30
N ALA A 456 -14.71 11.92 -14.74
CA ALA A 456 -15.77 11.42 -13.88
C ALA A 456 -15.22 10.56 -12.70
N ILE A 457 -14.19 9.74 -12.96
CA ILE A 457 -13.50 8.97 -11.91
C ILE A 457 -12.80 9.91 -10.92
N VAL A 458 -12.13 10.97 -11.40
CA VAL A 458 -11.45 11.97 -10.57
C VAL A 458 -12.44 12.71 -9.67
N GLU A 459 -13.58 13.14 -10.21
CA GLU A 459 -14.62 13.82 -9.42
C GLU A 459 -15.14 12.92 -8.30
N ASN A 460 -15.47 11.65 -8.61
CA ASN A 460 -15.89 10.68 -7.61
C ASN A 460 -14.80 10.43 -6.56
N TYR A 461 -13.54 10.36 -6.98
CA TYR A 461 -12.41 10.15 -6.07
C TYR A 461 -12.20 11.33 -5.12
N LEU A 462 -12.17 12.55 -5.65
CA LEU A 462 -12.01 13.76 -4.85
C LEU A 462 -13.21 13.96 -3.91
N GLY A 463 -14.44 13.71 -4.36
CA GLY A 463 -15.62 13.76 -3.50
C GLY A 463 -15.57 12.76 -2.34
N ALA A 464 -15.08 11.53 -2.60
CA ALA A 464 -14.88 10.54 -1.54
C ALA A 464 -13.78 10.95 -0.56
N LEU A 465 -12.67 11.53 -1.04
CA LEU A 465 -11.61 12.05 -0.17
C LEU A 465 -12.06 13.26 0.64
N ASP A 466 -12.91 14.12 0.09
CA ASP A 466 -13.48 15.25 0.83
C ASP A 466 -14.40 14.80 1.96
N ALA A 467 -15.17 13.73 1.75
CA ALA A 467 -15.98 13.15 2.83
C ALA A 467 -15.14 12.58 3.99
N GLU A 468 -13.96 12.03 3.68
CA GLU A 468 -13.12 11.30 4.64
C GLU A 468 -12.02 12.17 5.26
N HIS A 469 -11.46 13.10 4.49
CA HIS A 469 -10.31 13.93 4.85
C HIS A 469 -10.58 15.44 4.73
N GLY A 470 -11.74 15.84 4.17
CA GLY A 470 -12.11 17.23 3.87
C GLY A 470 -12.54 18.02 5.10
N PHE A 471 -11.68 18.06 6.11
CA PHE A 471 -11.80 18.96 7.26
C PHE A 471 -11.13 20.31 6.98
N GLU A 472 -11.06 20.73 5.72
CA GLU A 472 -10.22 21.85 5.26
C GLU A 472 -10.47 23.13 6.06
N GLY A 473 -11.72 23.55 6.22
CA GLY A 473 -12.08 24.72 7.03
C GLY A 473 -11.68 24.60 8.52
N LEU A 474 -11.80 23.40 9.09
CA LEU A 474 -11.37 23.13 10.48
C LEU A 474 -9.84 23.11 10.59
N ALA A 475 -9.16 22.50 9.63
CA ALA A 475 -7.71 22.38 9.58
C ALA A 475 -7.02 23.74 9.42
N TRP A 476 -7.57 24.64 8.59
CA TRP A 476 -7.10 26.01 8.45
C TRP A 476 -7.38 26.86 9.70
N SER A 477 -8.54 26.68 10.32
CA SER A 477 -8.88 27.36 11.58
C SER A 477 -7.99 26.92 12.75
N LEU A 478 -7.53 25.67 12.74
CA LEU A 478 -6.64 25.10 13.76
C LEU A 478 -5.15 25.24 13.43
N GLN A 479 -4.79 25.64 12.20
CA GLN A 479 -3.39 25.83 11.79
C GLN A 479 -2.59 26.75 12.73
N PRO A 480 -3.15 27.87 13.26
CA PRO A 480 -2.42 28.72 14.21
C PRO A 480 -2.04 28.02 15.52
N PHE A 481 -2.59 26.84 15.81
CA PHE A 481 -2.30 26.03 16.99
C PHE A 481 -1.47 24.78 16.67
N ASP A 482 -1.14 24.54 15.39
CA ASP A 482 -0.25 23.46 14.98
C ASP A 482 1.21 23.90 15.18
N CYS A 483 1.83 23.43 16.27
CA CYS A 483 3.21 23.72 16.61
C CYS A 483 4.19 23.35 15.49
N GLU A 484 3.94 22.25 14.74
CA GLU A 484 4.78 21.90 13.60
C GLU A 484 4.61 22.88 12.44
N SER A 485 3.39 23.40 12.24
CA SER A 485 3.15 24.46 11.24
C SER A 485 3.87 25.74 11.64
N TRP A 486 3.82 26.14 12.92
CA TRP A 486 4.56 27.31 13.43
C TRP A 486 6.07 27.16 13.25
N GLU A 487 6.66 26.03 13.62
CA GLU A 487 8.10 25.78 13.46
C GLU A 487 8.57 25.80 12.00
N ARG A 488 7.67 25.54 11.04
CA ARG A 488 7.96 25.62 9.60
C ARG A 488 7.73 27.03 9.04
N SER A 489 6.64 27.69 9.44
CA SER A 489 6.25 29.01 8.95
C SER A 489 7.03 30.17 9.58
N CYS A 490 7.62 29.97 10.77
CA CYS A 490 8.47 30.94 11.44
C CYS A 490 9.96 30.78 11.12
N ARG A 491 10.30 30.08 10.04
CA ARG A 491 11.64 30.17 9.44
C ARG A 491 11.64 31.42 8.56
N ASP A 492 12.69 32.24 8.67
CA ASP A 492 12.81 33.50 7.92
C ASP A 492 12.64 33.32 6.39
N ASP A 493 12.88 32.11 5.88
CA ASP A 493 12.77 31.75 4.47
C ASP A 493 11.32 31.43 4.01
N ALA A 494 10.35 31.33 4.93
CA ALA A 494 8.99 30.83 4.68
C ALA A 494 7.91 31.93 4.75
N LEU A 495 8.26 33.17 4.42
CA LEU A 495 7.29 34.25 4.22
C LEU A 495 6.28 33.83 3.14
N PHE A 496 5.02 33.70 3.56
CA PHE A 496 3.84 33.29 2.80
C PHE A 496 3.84 33.75 1.33
N PRO A 497 3.55 32.88 0.35
CA PRO A 497 2.96 33.39 -0.89
C PRO A 497 1.59 33.98 -0.55
N PRO A 498 1.21 35.12 -1.13
CA PRO A 498 -0.04 35.79 -0.80
C PRO A 498 -1.22 34.88 -1.11
N GLN A 499 -2.07 34.65 -0.09
CA GLN A 499 -3.36 33.99 -0.25
C GLN A 499 -4.20 34.81 -1.22
N MET A 500 -4.68 34.18 -2.30
CA MET A 500 -5.78 34.74 -3.08
C MET A 500 -7.06 34.52 -2.29
N MET A 501 -7.70 35.63 -1.89
CA MET A 501 -9.15 35.67 -1.66
C MET A 501 -9.89 35.40 -2.96
#